data_AF-A0A2V7XFW2-F1
#
_entry.id   AF-A0A2V7XFW2-F1
#
_cell.length_a   1.000
_cell.length_b   1.000
_cell.length_c   1.000
_cell.angle_alpha   90.00
_cell.angle_beta   90.00
_cell.angle_gamma   90.00
#
_symmetry.space_group_name_H-M   'P 1'
#
loop_
_entity.id
_entity.type
_entity.pdbx_description
1 polymer ?
#
loop_
_entity_poly.entity_id
_entity_poly.type
_entity_poly.pdbx_seq_one_letter_code
_entity_poly.pdbx_strand_id
1 'polypeptide(L)'
;MPALHRGDAIGDSARLMRDAFRSWGHQADVYALELDEDLGGDGRSWSEWKAGSPSDAVILHYALPSPLTQALQAHRGRRALIHHNITPPEFFQGYDDEMVRICRIGREELVTLRDHVDLALGDSEFNR
;
A
#
# COMPACT_ATOMS: atom_id res chain seq x y z
N MET A 1 -2.82 -1.14 3.01
CA MET A 1 -1.63 -0.28 3.17
C MET A 1 -0.90 -0.66 4.45
N PRO A 2 0.42 -0.45 4.58
CA PRO A 2 1.15 -0.89 5.76
C PRO A 2 0.63 -0.27 7.06
N ALA A 3 0.44 1.04 7.08
CA ALA A 3 -0.11 1.75 8.23
C ALA A 3 -1.08 2.85 7.78
N LEU A 4 -2.05 3.18 8.62
CA LEU A 4 -2.95 4.32 8.47
C LEU A 4 -2.90 5.15 9.76
N HIS A 5 -2.24 6.29 9.68
CA HIS A 5 -2.03 7.19 10.81
C HIS A 5 -2.63 8.57 10.54
N ARG A 6 -3.00 9.28 11.60
CA ARG A 6 -3.56 10.63 11.44
C ARG A 6 -2.52 11.58 10.84
N GLY A 7 -2.86 12.17 9.70
CA GLY A 7 -2.03 13.17 9.03
C GLY A 7 -0.87 12.56 8.22
N ASP A 8 -0.88 11.24 8.01
CA ASP A 8 0.04 10.61 7.08
C ASP A 8 -0.47 10.78 5.63
N ALA A 9 0.42 11.22 4.74
CA ALA A 9 0.03 11.58 3.38
C ALA A 9 -0.50 10.39 2.55
N ILE A 10 -0.02 9.18 2.82
CA ILE A 10 -0.41 7.98 2.09
C ILE A 10 -1.83 7.56 2.51
N GLY A 11 -2.10 7.61 3.80
CA GLY A 11 -3.41 7.38 4.41
C GLY A 11 -4.44 8.39 3.96
N ASP A 12 -4.07 9.67 3.93
CA ASP A 12 -4.94 10.73 3.40
C ASP A 12 -5.30 10.47 1.93
N SER A 13 -4.32 10.10 1.09
CA SER A 13 -4.54 9.73 -0.30
C SER A 13 -5.46 8.52 -0.45
N ALA A 14 -5.21 7.45 0.33
CA ALA A 14 -6.03 6.23 0.32
C ALA A 14 -7.50 6.51 0.71
N ARG A 15 -7.73 7.36 1.72
CA ARG A 15 -9.08 7.74 2.17
C ARG A 15 -9.80 8.61 1.15
N LEU A 16 -9.11 9.56 0.53
CA LEU A 16 -9.69 10.39 -0.54
C LEU A 16 -10.10 9.53 -1.76
N MET A 17 -9.28 8.56 -2.14
CA MET A 17 -9.66 7.62 -3.21
C MET A 17 -10.84 6.73 -2.84
N ARG A 18 -10.87 6.19 -1.61
CA ARG A 18 -12.02 5.44 -1.07
C ARG A 18 -13.31 6.26 -1.20
N ASP A 19 -13.28 7.52 -0.79
CA ASP A 19 -14.45 8.40 -0.84
C ASP A 19 -14.86 8.73 -2.28
N ALA A 20 -13.90 8.94 -3.18
CA ALA A 20 -14.17 9.10 -4.60
C ALA A 20 -14.86 7.85 -5.19
N PHE A 21 -14.33 6.64 -4.93
CA PHE A 21 -14.92 5.40 -5.43
C PHE A 21 -16.34 5.17 -4.88
N ARG A 22 -16.55 5.47 -3.60
CA ARG A 22 -17.90 5.44 -3.00
C ARG A 22 -18.84 6.43 -3.67
N SER A 23 -18.38 7.64 -3.98
CA SER A 23 -19.19 8.65 -4.69
C SER A 23 -19.59 8.22 -6.11
N TRP A 24 -18.81 7.32 -6.72
CA TRP A 24 -19.12 6.72 -8.03
C TRP A 24 -20.00 5.47 -7.95
N GLY A 25 -20.45 5.08 -6.74
CA GLY A 25 -21.36 3.97 -6.52
C GLY A 25 -20.69 2.63 -6.22
N HIS A 26 -19.38 2.60 -5.96
CA HIS A 26 -18.67 1.38 -5.58
C HIS A 26 -18.63 1.16 -4.07
N GLN A 27 -18.54 -0.10 -3.65
CA GLN A 27 -18.11 -0.44 -2.30
C GLN A 27 -16.58 -0.34 -2.25
N ALA A 28 -16.06 0.47 -1.34
CA ALA A 28 -14.61 0.64 -1.16
C ALA A 28 -14.30 0.80 0.33
N ASP A 29 -13.20 0.20 0.77
CA ASP A 29 -12.69 0.26 2.14
C ASP A 29 -11.15 0.33 2.11
N VAL A 30 -10.56 0.94 3.13
CA VAL A 30 -9.11 0.95 3.33
C VAL A 30 -8.77 -0.05 4.43
N TYR A 31 -7.88 -1.00 4.13
CA TYR A 31 -7.39 -1.97 5.11
C TYR A 31 -5.92 -1.68 5.44
N ALA A 32 -5.56 -1.65 6.72
CA ALA A 32 -4.21 -1.36 7.19
C ALA A 32 -3.69 -2.35 8.24
N LEU A 33 -2.38 -2.63 8.27
CA LEU A 33 -1.80 -3.51 9.30
C LEU A 33 -1.76 -2.79 10.65
N GLU A 34 -1.37 -1.52 10.61
CA GLU A 34 -1.43 -0.60 11.74
C GLU A 34 -2.49 0.47 11.47
N LEU A 35 -3.32 0.74 12.46
CA LEU A 35 -4.44 1.68 12.38
C LEU A 35 -4.55 2.45 13.69
N ASP A 36 -4.46 3.77 13.62
CA ASP A 36 -4.72 4.62 14.79
C ASP A 36 -6.17 4.44 15.28
N GLU A 37 -6.36 4.34 16.59
CA GLU A 37 -7.68 4.04 17.19
C GLU A 37 -8.76 5.06 16.80
N ASP A 38 -8.39 6.33 16.67
CA ASP A 38 -9.27 7.44 16.31
C ASP A 38 -9.61 7.50 14.82
N LEU A 39 -9.06 6.58 14.01
CA LEU A 39 -9.40 6.36 12.60
C LEU A 39 -10.27 5.11 12.38
N GLY A 40 -10.89 4.57 13.44
CA GLY A 40 -11.76 3.38 13.36
C GLY A 40 -13.02 3.49 12.48
N GLY A 41 -13.35 4.69 11.96
CA GLY A 41 -14.38 4.88 10.91
C GLY A 41 -13.80 5.09 9.51
N ASP A 42 -12.49 5.30 9.43
CA ASP A 42 -11.77 5.72 8.24
C ASP A 42 -10.94 4.59 7.59
N GLY A 43 -10.57 3.60 8.38
CA GLY A 43 -9.96 2.37 7.91
C GLY A 43 -10.53 1.16 8.63
N ARG A 44 -10.11 -0.02 8.18
CA ARG A 44 -10.39 -1.30 8.82
C ARG A 44 -9.08 -2.01 9.10
N SER A 45 -9.08 -2.86 10.12
CA SER A 45 -7.92 -3.68 10.42
C SER A 45 -7.68 -4.68 9.28
N TRP A 46 -6.42 -4.91 8.92
CA TRP A 46 -6.04 -5.94 7.97
C TRP A 46 -6.53 -7.34 8.37
N SER A 47 -6.71 -7.60 9.66
CA SER A 47 -7.27 -8.86 10.15
C SER A 47 -8.72 -9.12 9.67
N GLU A 48 -9.44 -8.07 9.27
CA GLU A 48 -10.80 -8.16 8.72
C GLU A 48 -10.81 -8.33 7.19
N TRP A 49 -9.65 -8.18 6.55
CA TRP A 49 -9.53 -8.25 5.10
C TRP A 49 -9.88 -9.64 4.57
N LYS A 50 -10.51 -9.66 3.41
CA LYS A 50 -10.81 -10.87 2.63
C LYS A 50 -10.37 -10.64 1.20
N ALA A 51 -9.90 -11.70 0.54
CA ALA A 51 -9.44 -11.66 -0.85
C ALA A 51 -10.52 -11.24 -1.88
N GLY A 52 -11.78 -11.10 -1.47
CA GLY A 52 -12.87 -10.72 -2.35
C GLY A 52 -13.11 -11.75 -3.47
N SER A 53 -13.68 -11.27 -4.55
CA SER A 53 -14.05 -11.98 -5.76
C SER A 53 -13.18 -11.56 -6.95
N PRO A 54 -13.15 -12.35 -8.05
CA PRO A 54 -12.45 -11.95 -9.28
C PRO A 54 -13.00 -10.67 -9.94
N SER A 55 -14.22 -10.23 -9.60
CA SER A 55 -14.78 -8.95 -10.07
C SER A 55 -14.28 -7.74 -9.28
N ASP A 56 -13.59 -7.95 -8.15
CA ASP A 56 -13.10 -6.87 -7.31
C ASP A 56 -11.73 -6.36 -7.75
N ALA A 57 -11.47 -5.08 -7.48
CA ALA A 57 -10.17 -4.46 -7.66
C ALA A 57 -9.51 -4.20 -6.30
N VAL A 58 -8.19 -4.37 -6.23
CA VAL A 58 -7.38 -4.03 -5.06
C VAL A 58 -6.29 -3.04 -5.47
N ILE A 59 -6.01 -2.08 -4.59
CA ILE A 59 -4.96 -1.09 -4.77
C ILE A 59 -4.00 -1.22 -3.59
N LEU A 60 -2.74 -1.56 -3.87
CA LEU A 60 -1.69 -1.55 -2.85
C LEU A 60 -0.97 -0.20 -2.87
N HIS A 61 -1.11 0.55 -1.79
CA HIS A 61 -0.22 1.66 -1.46
C HIS A 61 1.09 1.10 -0.89
N TYR A 62 2.14 1.12 -1.69
CA TYR A 62 3.43 0.50 -1.39
C TYR A 62 4.46 1.53 -0.96
N ALA A 63 4.81 1.49 0.32
CA ALA A 63 5.80 2.35 0.95
C ALA A 63 6.88 1.55 1.70
N LEU A 64 6.50 0.39 2.23
CA LEU A 64 7.35 -0.47 3.04
C LEU A 64 7.03 -1.94 2.74
N PRO A 65 8.00 -2.85 2.89
CA PRO A 65 7.76 -4.27 2.72
C PRO A 65 6.75 -4.78 3.74
N SER A 66 5.82 -5.63 3.31
CA SER A 66 4.76 -6.14 4.20
C SER A 66 4.05 -7.38 3.64
N PRO A 67 3.28 -8.12 4.46
CA PRO A 67 2.45 -9.24 3.99
C PRO A 67 1.43 -8.87 2.90
N LEU A 68 1.16 -7.58 2.72
CA LEU A 68 0.24 -7.07 1.70
C LEU A 68 0.71 -7.35 0.28
N THR A 69 2.02 -7.47 0.07
CA THR A 69 2.61 -7.84 -1.22
C THR A 69 2.11 -9.21 -1.67
N GLN A 70 2.15 -10.20 -0.77
CA GLN A 70 1.66 -11.55 -1.07
C GLN A 70 0.14 -11.55 -1.31
N ALA A 71 -0.61 -10.77 -0.54
CA ALA A 71 -2.05 -10.64 -0.72
C ALA A 71 -2.41 -10.02 -2.09
N LEU A 72 -1.66 -9.02 -2.54
CA LEU A 72 -1.82 -8.44 -3.88
C LEU A 72 -1.50 -9.47 -4.97
N GLN A 73 -0.38 -10.19 -4.84
CA GLN A 73 0.04 -11.22 -5.79
C GLN A 73 -1.00 -12.34 -5.94
N ALA A 74 -1.62 -12.74 -4.83
CA ALA A 74 -2.63 -13.79 -4.77
C ALA A 74 -4.05 -13.35 -5.18
N HIS A 75 -4.31 -12.03 -5.26
CA HIS A 75 -5.63 -11.52 -5.66
C HIS A 75 -5.95 -11.94 -7.09
N ARG A 76 -7.19 -12.38 -7.32
CA ARG A 76 -7.62 -12.94 -8.62
C ARG A 76 -8.30 -11.92 -9.53
N GLY A 77 -8.71 -10.78 -8.98
CA GLY A 77 -9.29 -9.68 -9.74
C GLY A 77 -8.24 -8.68 -10.21
N ARG A 78 -8.64 -7.43 -10.40
CA ARG A 78 -7.75 -6.35 -10.86
C ARG A 78 -6.82 -5.90 -9.75
N ARG A 79 -5.55 -5.71 -10.07
CA ARG A 79 -4.49 -5.35 -9.12
C ARG A 79 -3.81 -4.07 -9.59
N ALA A 80 -3.89 -3.02 -8.77
CA ALA A 80 -3.14 -1.80 -8.97
C ALA A 80 -2.13 -1.59 -7.84
N LEU A 81 -1.04 -0.92 -8.17
CA LEU A 81 0.03 -0.54 -7.26
C LEU A 81 0.22 0.98 -7.33
N ILE A 82 0.33 1.62 -6.16
CA ILE A 82 0.79 3.01 -6.03
C ILE A 82 2.07 2.97 -5.21
N HIS A 83 3.20 3.24 -5.86
CA HIS A 83 4.51 3.23 -5.24
C HIS A 83 4.88 4.64 -4.73
N HIS A 84 5.01 4.76 -3.41
CA HIS A 84 5.28 6.03 -2.72
C HIS A 84 6.77 6.36 -2.53
N ASN A 85 7.62 5.82 -3.40
CA ASN A 85 9.09 5.83 -3.28
C ASN A 85 9.60 5.10 -2.04
N ILE A 86 10.83 4.59 -2.12
CA ILE A 86 11.57 4.07 -0.96
C ILE A 86 12.90 4.78 -0.91
N THR A 87 13.15 5.45 0.22
CA THR A 87 14.43 6.10 0.51
C THR A 87 15.58 5.13 0.24
N PRO A 88 16.60 5.50 -0.55
CA PRO A 88 17.72 4.60 -0.81
C PRO A 88 18.41 4.19 0.50
N PRO A 89 18.74 2.89 0.69
CA PRO A 89 19.29 2.40 1.96
C PRO A 89 20.56 3.14 2.42
N GLU A 90 21.34 3.68 1.48
CA GLU A 90 22.58 4.41 1.73
C GLU A 90 22.35 5.67 2.59
N PHE A 91 21.15 6.25 2.57
CA PHE A 91 20.80 7.40 3.41
C PHE A 91 20.81 7.07 4.91
N PHE A 92 20.56 5.82 5.28
CA PHE A 92 20.49 5.39 6.69
C PHE A 92 21.76 4.70 7.18
N GLN A 93 22.75 4.48 6.31
CA GLN A 93 23.99 3.80 6.69
C GLN A 93 24.73 4.57 7.79
N GLY A 94 25.06 3.87 8.88
CA GLY A 94 25.73 4.45 10.05
C GLY A 94 24.80 5.19 11.01
N TYR A 95 23.50 5.29 10.70
CA TYR A 95 22.49 5.90 11.58
C TYR A 95 21.48 4.87 12.09
N ASP A 96 20.96 4.01 11.21
CA ASP A 96 19.91 3.04 11.54
C ASP A 96 20.00 1.80 10.62
N ASP A 97 20.57 0.72 11.15
CA ASP A 97 20.75 -0.54 10.41
C ASP A 97 19.42 -1.22 10.07
N GLU A 98 18.37 -1.00 10.86
CA GLU A 98 17.05 -1.53 10.57
C GLU A 98 16.42 -0.80 9.38
N MET A 99 16.53 0.53 9.31
CA MET A 99 16.05 1.28 8.15
C MET A 99 16.82 0.95 6.88
N VAL A 100 18.14 0.74 6.97
CA VAL A 100 18.95 0.22 5.84
C VAL A 100 18.37 -1.12 5.35
N ARG A 101 18.07 -2.04 6.27
CA ARG A 101 17.52 -3.36 5.96
C ARG A 101 16.12 -3.26 5.34
N ILE A 102 15.21 -2.52 5.96
CA ILE A 102 13.82 -2.38 5.51
C ILE A 102 13.77 -1.72 4.13
N CYS A 103 14.55 -0.67 3.89
CA CYS A 103 14.60 -0.01 2.59
C CYS A 103 15.14 -0.95 1.50
N ARG A 104 16.18 -1.74 1.80
CA ARG A 104 16.73 -2.72 0.85
C ARG A 104 15.68 -3.78 0.50
N ILE A 105 15.07 -4.39 1.50
CA ILE A 105 14.03 -5.42 1.31
C ILE A 105 12.85 -4.84 0.53
N GLY A 106 12.39 -3.63 0.86
CA GLY A 106 11.27 -3.00 0.16
C GLY A 106 11.55 -2.79 -1.33
N ARG A 107 12.78 -2.42 -1.68
CA ARG A 107 13.18 -2.26 -3.10
C ARG A 107 13.27 -3.61 -3.82
N GLU A 108 13.80 -4.64 -3.17
CA GLU A 108 13.85 -6.00 -3.71
C GLU A 108 12.45 -6.59 -3.89
N GLU A 109 11.58 -6.41 -2.89
CA GLU A 109 10.21 -6.90 -2.90
C GLU A 109 9.35 -6.19 -3.95
N LEU A 110 9.54 -4.87 -4.16
CA LEU A 110 8.86 -4.12 -5.21
C LEU A 110 9.06 -4.75 -6.60
N VAL A 111 10.26 -5.25 -6.90
CA VAL A 111 10.56 -5.92 -8.18
C VAL A 111 9.68 -7.16 -8.38
N THR A 112 9.34 -7.87 -7.30
CA THR A 112 8.49 -9.07 -7.36
C THR A 112 7.03 -8.75 -7.74
N LEU A 113 6.60 -7.49 -7.66
CA LEU A 113 5.25 -7.08 -8.04
C LEU A 113 5.08 -6.83 -9.55
N ARG A 114 6.19 -6.74 -10.31
CA ARG A 114 6.20 -6.36 -11.73
C ARG A 114 5.21 -7.15 -12.58
N ASP A 115 5.18 -8.48 -12.42
CA ASP A 115 4.35 -9.38 -13.23
C ASP A 115 3.00 -9.71 -12.56
N HIS A 116 2.69 -9.06 -11.44
CA HIS A 116 1.51 -9.31 -10.63
C HIS A 116 0.51 -8.14 -10.60
N VAL A 117 0.81 -7.03 -11.28
CA VAL A 117 -0.03 -5.83 -11.28
C VAL A 117 -0.52 -5.50 -12.69
N ASP A 118 -1.78 -5.11 -12.82
CA ASP A 118 -2.38 -4.63 -14.07
C ASP A 118 -2.00 -3.16 -14.34
N LEU A 119 -1.77 -2.38 -13.28
CA LEU A 119 -1.41 -0.97 -13.33
C LEU A 119 -0.44 -0.62 -12.19
N ALA A 120 0.66 0.04 -12.51
CA ALA A 120 1.59 0.60 -11.52
C ALA A 120 1.68 2.12 -11.70
N LEU A 121 1.51 2.85 -10.61
CA LEU A 121 1.58 4.29 -10.52
C LEU A 121 2.69 4.69 -9.53
N GLY A 122 3.35 5.80 -9.79
CA GLY A 122 4.22 6.47 -8.84
C GLY A 122 3.78 7.91 -8.66
N ASP A 123 4.17 8.53 -7.55
CA ASP A 123 3.78 9.92 -7.26
C ASP A 123 4.52 10.94 -8.15
N SER A 124 5.60 10.54 -8.82
CA SER A 124 6.39 11.39 -9.71
C SER A 124 7.24 10.60 -10.71
N GLU A 125 7.82 11.28 -11.69
CA GLU A 125 8.81 10.69 -12.63
C GLU A 125 10.06 10.14 -11.93
N PHE A 126 10.34 10.56 -10.69
CA PHE A 126 11.43 9.97 -9.90
C PHE A 126 11.19 8.48 -9.61
N ASN A 127 9.94 8.04 -9.59
CA ASN A 127 9.54 6.66 -9.30
C ASN A 127 9.63 5.71 -10.52
N ARG A 128 10.08 6.19 -11.69
CA ARG A 128 10.12 5.43 -12.94
C ARG A 128 11.31 4.46 -13.03
#